data_AF-A0A4V2ZRM4-F1
#
_entry.id   AF-A0A4V2ZRM4-F1
#
_cell.length_a   1.000
_cell.length_b   1.000
_cell.length_c   1.000
_cell.angle_alpha   90.00
_cell.angle_beta   90.00
_cell.angle_gamma   90.00
#
_symmetry.space_group_name_H-M   'P 1'
#
loop_
_entity.id
_entity.type
_entity.pdbx_description
1 polymer ?
#
loop_
_entity_poly.entity_id
_entity_poly.type
_entity_poly.pdbx_seq_one_letter_code
_entity_poly.pdbx_strand_id
1 'polypeptide(L)' 'MTAEALYCGHCGGEASGDPAAQGGNPASDTHNGCRERLAMEPPRYCARCRRRMKVQVTPLGWTADCSRHGRMEP' A
#
# COMPACT_ATOMS: atom_id res chain seq x y z
N MET A 1 -17.52 2.40 -7.76
CA MET A 1 -17.36 2.53 -6.29
C MET A 1 -15.86 2.58 -6.00
N THR A 2 -15.27 3.77 -6.03
CA THR A 2 -13.86 4.01 -5.70
C THR A 2 -13.70 3.87 -4.19
N ALA A 3 -13.15 2.75 -3.73
CA ALA A 3 -12.80 2.62 -2.32
C ALA A 3 -11.63 3.57 -2.04
N GLU A 4 -11.84 4.58 -1.20
CA GLU A 4 -10.75 5.41 -0.68
C GLU A 4 -9.69 4.51 -0.05
N ALA A 5 -8.44 4.72 -0.47
CA ALA A 5 -7.29 4.08 0.11
C ALA A 5 -7.08 4.66 1.52
N LEU A 6 -7.50 3.91 2.55
CA LEU A 6 -7.38 4.28 3.96
C LEU A 6 -5.96 4.01 4.50
N TYR A 7 -5.21 3.12 3.84
CA TYR A 7 -3.87 2.71 4.24
C TYR A 7 -2.89 2.75 3.07
N CYS A 8 -1.64 3.05 3.38
CA CYS A 8 -0.54 2.99 2.44
C CYS A 8 -0.24 1.54 2.04
N GLY A 9 -0.29 1.25 0.73
CA GLY A 9 -0.02 -0.09 0.19
C GLY A 9 1.44 -0.55 0.37
N HIS A 10 2.36 0.34 0.71
CA HIS A 10 3.78 0.03 0.88
C HIS A 10 4.16 -0.31 2.32
N CYS A 11 3.85 0.58 3.26
CA CYS A 11 4.23 0.45 4.67
C CYS A 11 3.06 0.04 5.59
N GLY A 12 1.81 0.15 5.12
CA GLY A 12 0.61 -0.15 5.91
C GLY A 12 0.19 0.96 6.89
N GLY A 13 0.83 2.13 6.87
CA GLY A 13 0.45 3.29 7.68
C GLY A 13 -0.88 3.90 7.22
N GLU A 14 -1.52 4.68 8.10
CA GLU A 14 -2.73 5.46 7.80
C GLU A 14 -2.45 6.39 6.60
N ALA A 15 -3.33 6.41 5.60
CA ALA A 15 -3.16 7.28 4.43
C ALA A 15 -3.35 8.78 4.78
N SER A 16 -4.11 9.08 5.84
CA SER A 16 -4.42 10.45 6.30
C SER A 16 -3.28 11.15 7.04
N GLY A 17 -2.13 10.48 7.22
CA GLY A 17 -0.93 11.10 7.80
C GLY A 17 -1.07 11.44 9.29
N ASP A 18 -1.79 10.63 10.07
CA ASP A 18 -1.84 10.83 11.52
C ASP A 18 -0.43 10.68 12.12
N PRO A 19 0.17 11.74 12.68
CA PRO A 19 1.56 11.75 13.11
C PRO A 19 1.81 10.85 14.33
N ALA A 20 0.75 10.34 14.99
CA ALA A 20 0.85 9.40 16.10
C ALA A 20 1.06 7.93 15.65
N ALA A 21 0.94 7.63 14.35
CA ALA A 21 1.27 6.33 13.78
C ALA A 21 2.79 6.17 13.66
N GLN A 22 3.40 5.81 14.78
CA GLN A 22 4.84 5.59 15.00
C GLN A 22 5.60 5.04 13.77
N GLY A 23 6.53 5.85 13.23
CA GLY A 23 7.54 5.38 12.27
C GLY A 23 7.99 6.35 11.15
N GLY A 24 7.50 7.59 11.08
CA GLY A 24 7.82 8.52 9.99
C GLY A 24 8.58 9.79 10.44
N ASN A 25 9.66 10.13 9.74
CA ASN A 25 10.45 11.35 9.90
C ASN A 25 9.60 12.61 9.58
N PRO A 26 9.60 13.68 10.40
CA PRO A 26 8.65 14.80 10.31
C PRO A 26 8.92 15.84 9.21
N ALA A 27 9.33 15.46 8.00
CA ALA A 27 9.42 16.40 6.90
C ALA A 27 9.17 15.72 5.55
N SER A 28 8.24 16.29 4.78
CA SER A 28 7.61 15.79 3.53
C SER A 28 6.49 14.77 3.75
N ASP A 29 5.48 14.81 2.87
CA ASP A 29 4.35 13.87 2.79
C ASP A 29 4.80 12.48 3.22
N THR A 30 4.28 12.00 4.36
CA THR A 30 4.78 10.81 5.08
C THR A 30 4.85 9.57 4.19
N HIS A 31 4.19 9.59 3.03
CA HIS A 31 4.13 8.51 2.04
C HIS A 31 4.66 8.87 0.64
N ASN A 32 5.37 9.97 0.43
CA ASN A 32 5.97 10.30 -0.89
C ASN A 32 6.85 9.16 -1.41
N GLY A 33 7.83 8.73 -0.61
CA GLY A 33 8.70 7.59 -0.97
C GLY A 33 7.93 6.27 -1.08
N CYS A 34 6.83 6.11 -0.32
CA CYS A 34 5.96 4.94 -0.48
C CYS A 34 5.23 4.94 -1.83
N ARG A 35 4.78 6.11 -2.30
CA ARG A 35 4.14 6.27 -3.62
C ARG A 35 5.10 5.99 -4.75
N GLU A 36 6.32 6.51 -4.68
CA GLU A 36 7.38 6.22 -5.66
C GLU A 36 7.68 4.73 -5.75
N ARG A 37 7.76 4.04 -4.60
CA ARG A 37 7.95 2.59 -4.56
C ARG A 37 6.76 1.83 -5.13
N LEU A 38 5.52 2.22 -4.82
CA LEU A 38 4.32 1.58 -5.36
C LEU A 38 4.15 1.76 -6.87
N ALA A 39 4.80 2.75 -7.48
CA ALA A 39 4.85 2.88 -8.93
C ALA A 39 5.73 1.81 -9.60
N MET A 40 6.73 1.27 -8.87
CA MET A 40 7.72 0.31 -9.39
C MET A 40 7.59 -1.09 -8.80
N GLU A 41 7.01 -1.22 -7.62
CA GLU A 41 6.89 -2.45 -6.84
C GLU A 41 5.42 -2.77 -6.53
N PRO A 42 5.06 -4.06 -6.48
CA PRO A 42 3.72 -4.48 -6.06
C PRO A 42 3.38 -3.99 -4.63
N PRO A 43 2.09 -3.71 -4.36
CA PRO A 43 1.62 -3.37 -3.03
C PRO A 43 1.75 -4.56 -2.09
N ARG A 44 2.34 -4.29 -0.93
CA ARG A 44 2.55 -5.28 0.15
C ARG A 44 1.38 -5.34 1.10
N TYR A 45 0.62 -4.24 1.22
CA TYR A 45 -0.51 -4.10 2.12
C TYR A 45 -1.77 -3.69 1.36
N CYS A 46 -2.92 -4.20 1.81
CA CYS A 46 -4.20 -3.82 1.27
C CYS A 46 -4.56 -2.39 1.71
N ALA A 47 -4.78 -1.51 0.74
CA ALA A 47 -5.15 -0.12 0.98
C ALA A 47 -6.49 0.07 1.73
N ARG A 48 -7.31 -0.99 1.84
CA ARG A 48 -8.62 -0.96 2.51
C ARG A 48 -8.60 -1.47 3.95
N CYS A 49 -7.70 -2.40 4.29
CA CYS A 49 -7.71 -3.05 5.61
C CYS A 49 -6.35 -3.34 6.22
N ARG A 50 -5.27 -2.79 5.64
CA ARG A 50 -3.90 -2.88 6.17
C ARG A 50 -3.32 -4.30 6.26
N ARG A 51 -4.02 -5.34 5.78
CA ARG A 51 -3.49 -6.71 5.78
C ARG A 51 -2.40 -6.88 4.74
N ARG A 52 -1.38 -7.68 5.04
CA ARG A 52 -0.38 -8.10 4.05
C ARG A 52 -1.07 -8.89 2.94
N MET A 53 -0.72 -8.56 1.70
CA MET A 53 -1.23 -9.23 0.51
C MET A 53 -0.31 -10.38 0.11
N LYS A 54 -0.86 -11.42 -0.51
CA LYS A 54 -0.06 -12.45 -1.19
C LYS A 54 0.33 -11.91 -2.54
N VAL A 55 1.58 -11.49 -2.67
CA VAL A 55 2.13 -10.96 -3.93
C VAL A 55 2.77 -12.09 -4.72
N GLN A 56 2.49 -12.16 -6.01
CA GLN A 56 3.18 -13.00 -6.99
C GLN A 56 3.71 -12.12 -8.10
N VAL A 57 5.02 -12.15 -8.31
CA VAL A 57 5.69 -11.40 -9.39
C VAL A 57 5.92 -12.36 -10.56
N THR A 58 5.59 -11.92 -11.76
CA THR A 58 5.82 -12.64 -13.02
C THR A 58 6.68 -11.77 -13.95
N PRO A 59 7.27 -12.33 -15.03
CA PRO A 59 7.98 -11.52 -16.00
C PRO A 59 7.12 -10.44 -16.69
N LEU A 60 5.78 -10.62 -16.69
CA LEU A 60 4.83 -9.72 -17.35
C LEU A 60 4.15 -8.74 -16.39
N GLY A 61 4.41 -8.82 -15.09
CA GLY A 61 3.79 -7.95 -14.09
C GLY A 61 3.71 -8.60 -12.73
N TRP A 62 2.64 -8.32 -11.99
CA TRP A 62 2.43 -8.90 -10.67
C TRP A 62 0.95 -9.04 -10.35
N THR A 63 0.65 -9.89 -9.37
CA THR A 63 -0.68 -9.96 -8.76
C THR A 63 -0.53 -9.86 -7.26
N ALA A 64 -1.43 -9.13 -6.61
CA ALA A 64 -1.47 -9.01 -5.16
C ALA A 64 -2.87 -9.39 -4.67
N ASP A 65 -2.97 -10.42 -3.83
CA ASP A 65 -4.23 -10.97 -3.36
C ASP A 65 -4.46 -10.65 -1.88
N CYS A 66 -5.55 -9.95 -1.58
CA CYS A 66 -6.01 -9.71 -0.22
C CYS A 66 -7.08 -10.73 0.18
N SER A 67 -6.85 -11.41 1.30
CA SER A 67 -7.79 -12.39 1.89
C SER A 67 -9.23 -11.89 2.13
N ARG A 68 -9.47 -10.56 2.15
CA ARG A 68 -10.81 -9.97 2.33
C ARG A 68 -11.32 -9.20 1.12
N HIS A 69 -10.43 -8.55 0.37
CA HIS A 69 -10.81 -7.59 -0.67
C HIS A 69 -10.54 -8.11 -2.08
N GLY A 70 -9.95 -9.28 -2.21
CA GLY A 70 -9.64 -9.90 -3.48
C GLY A 70 -8.32 -9.44 -4.07
N ARG A 71 -8.15 -9.76 -5.35
CA ARG A 71 -6.92 -9.57 -6.12
C ARG A 71 -6.87 -8.18 -6.77
N MET A 72 -5.66 -7.65 -6.87
CA MET A 72 -5.32 -6.55 -7.76
C MET A 72 -4.12 -6.92 -8.64
N GLU A 73 -4.04 -6.25 -9.77
CA GLU A 73 -3.03 -6.37 -10.82
C GLU A 73 -2.70 -4.94 -11.32
N PRO A 74 -1.49 -4.72 -11.88
CA PRO A 74 -1.03 -3.41 -12.36
C PRO A 74 -1.83 -2.90 -13.56
#